data_AF-A0A8S3VGD9-F1
#
_entry.id   AF-A0A8S3VGD9-F1
#
_cell.length_a   1.000
_cell.length_b   1.000
_cell.length_c   1.000
_cell.angle_alpha   90.00
_cell.angle_beta   90.00
_cell.angle_gamma   90.00
#
_symmetry.space_group_name_H-M   'P 1'
#
loop_
_entity.id
_entity.type
_entity.pdbx_description
1 polymer ?
#
loop_
_entity_poly.entity_id
_entity_poly.type
_entity_poly.pdbx_seq_one_letter_code
_entity_poly.pdbx_strand_id
1 'polypeptide(L)'
;MVGEFNYILIETANMFTKFTKRGKPKRNKYNKTQKKPWFSESCEDLRISIKNYEKLVNKFPFNAEYRKSFYTFRSRLRRRCKYEEKQYKEKICNELDNCVESNPKVFWKLINKLDHSSTCKTNESLPYNSFKEHFEKLTLEYPEMNRFQENVTKIFESLKAKLPFNNDINELNGVITPSEVVKAIKSLKNGKSPSIDFISNEMIKNGTNSTMESLVKLFNIVFNEGIFPKIWNESLLVPLHKKGKVSYIK
;
A
#
# COMPACT_ATOMS: atom_id res chain seq x y z
N MET A 1 -27.65 -57.31 -32.76
CA MET A 1 -28.29 -56.51 -31.69
C MET A 1 -27.73 -56.74 -30.28
N VAL A 2 -27.22 -57.93 -29.90
CA VAL A 2 -26.64 -58.12 -28.54
C VAL A 2 -25.21 -57.54 -28.41
N GLY A 3 -24.43 -57.54 -29.50
CA GLY A 3 -23.05 -57.03 -29.50
C GLY A 3 -22.94 -55.51 -29.35
N GLU A 4 -23.83 -54.74 -29.98
CA GLU A 4 -23.84 -53.27 -29.88
C GLU A 4 -24.26 -52.79 -28.48
N PHE A 5 -25.20 -53.51 -27.85
CA PHE A 5 -25.64 -53.17 -26.50
C PHE A 5 -24.54 -53.43 -25.46
N ASN A 6 -23.81 -54.54 -25.59
CA ASN A 6 -22.64 -54.83 -24.74
C ASN A 6 -21.50 -53.82 -24.97
N TYR A 7 -21.27 -53.41 -26.21
CA TYR A 7 -20.28 -52.38 -26.52
C TYR A 7 -20.63 -51.05 -25.84
N ILE A 8 -21.90 -50.60 -25.92
CA ILE A 8 -22.36 -49.38 -25.26
C ILE A 8 -22.26 -49.50 -23.73
N LEU A 9 -22.56 -50.66 -23.14
CA LEU A 9 -22.42 -50.90 -21.70
C LEU A 9 -20.96 -50.83 -21.22
N ILE A 10 -20.03 -51.36 -22.00
CA ILE A 10 -18.59 -51.33 -21.68
C ILE A 10 -18.06 -49.90 -21.87
N GLU A 11 -18.44 -49.20 -22.94
CA GLU A 11 -18.02 -47.82 -23.21
C GLU A 11 -18.53 -46.85 -22.13
N THR A 12 -19.79 -47.02 -21.70
CA THR A 12 -20.38 -46.22 -20.62
C THR A 12 -19.76 -46.53 -19.26
N ALA A 13 -19.50 -47.80 -18.94
CA ALA A 13 -18.78 -48.19 -17.72
C ALA A 13 -17.34 -47.63 -17.68
N ASN A 14 -16.66 -47.62 -18.82
CA ASN A 14 -15.32 -47.02 -18.97
C ASN A 14 -15.33 -45.48 -18.87
N MET A 15 -16.40 -44.81 -19.32
CA MET A 15 -16.56 -43.37 -19.08
C MET A 15 -16.79 -43.07 -17.60
N PHE A 16 -17.63 -43.84 -16.90
CA PHE A 16 -17.89 -43.63 -15.47
C PHE A 16 -16.67 -43.90 -14.59
N THR A 17 -15.85 -44.90 -14.91
CA THR A 17 -14.60 -45.19 -14.16
C THR A 17 -13.51 -44.13 -14.37
N LYS A 18 -13.50 -43.42 -15.51
CA LYS A 18 -12.62 -42.25 -15.72
C LYS A 18 -13.01 -41.06 -14.84
N PHE A 19 -14.29 -40.92 -14.46
CA PHE A 19 -14.75 -39.89 -13.51
C PHE A 19 -14.47 -40.21 -12.04
N THR A 20 -14.32 -41.49 -11.66
CA THR A 20 -14.09 -41.90 -10.26
C THR A 20 -12.61 -41.89 -9.84
N LYS A 21 -11.66 -41.69 -10.77
CA LYS A 21 -10.23 -41.45 -10.47
C LYS A 21 -9.88 -40.00 -10.14
N ARG A 22 -10.87 -39.10 -10.00
CA ARG A 22 -10.68 -37.88 -9.20
C ARG A 22 -10.63 -38.32 -7.75
N GLY A 23 -9.41 -38.59 -7.25
CA GLY A 23 -9.18 -38.87 -5.83
C GLY A 23 -10.04 -37.94 -5.00
N LYS A 24 -10.78 -38.50 -4.03
CA LYS A 24 -11.61 -37.72 -3.10
C LYS A 24 -10.79 -36.49 -2.72
N PRO A 25 -11.26 -35.25 -2.96
CA PRO A 25 -10.52 -34.09 -2.51
C PRO A 25 -10.24 -34.35 -1.04
N LYS A 26 -8.96 -34.35 -0.65
CA LYS A 26 -8.59 -34.46 0.77
C LYS A 26 -9.54 -33.51 1.48
N ARG A 27 -10.39 -34.05 2.37
CA ARG A 27 -11.25 -33.21 3.21
C ARG A 27 -10.29 -32.21 3.82
N ASN A 28 -10.32 -30.96 3.35
CA ASN A 28 -9.62 -29.89 4.02
C ASN A 28 -10.12 -30.01 5.45
N LYS A 29 -9.21 -30.33 6.38
CA LYS A 29 -9.49 -30.17 7.81
C LYS A 29 -10.07 -28.78 7.89
N TYR A 30 -11.36 -28.66 8.18
CA TYR A 30 -11.98 -27.36 8.38
C TYR A 30 -11.11 -26.68 9.43
N ASN A 31 -10.31 -25.71 9.00
CA ASN A 31 -9.63 -24.82 9.91
C ASN A 31 -10.76 -24.30 10.80
N LYS A 32 -10.70 -24.58 12.11
CA LYS A 32 -11.64 -24.01 13.09
C LYS A 32 -11.78 -22.55 12.70
N THR A 33 -12.95 -22.16 12.21
CA THR A 33 -13.21 -20.77 11.83
C THR A 33 -12.85 -19.96 13.06
N GLN A 34 -11.80 -19.14 12.95
CA GLN A 34 -11.34 -18.34 14.07
C GLN A 34 -12.57 -17.59 14.56
N LYS A 35 -12.94 -17.80 15.84
CA LYS A 35 -14.09 -17.12 16.42
C LYS A 35 -13.85 -15.63 16.21
N LYS A 36 -14.86 -14.92 15.70
CA LYS A 36 -14.74 -13.48 15.46
C LYS A 36 -14.28 -12.82 16.76
N PRO A 37 -13.24 -11.97 16.73
CA PRO A 37 -12.59 -11.47 17.95
C PRO A 37 -13.52 -10.64 18.84
N TRP A 38 -14.60 -10.11 18.28
CA TRP A 38 -15.63 -9.35 18.99
C TRP A 38 -16.81 -10.18 19.48
N PHE A 39 -16.88 -11.48 19.18
CA PHE A 39 -18.01 -12.32 19.58
C PHE A 39 -17.83 -12.80 21.02
N SER A 40 -18.47 -12.12 21.96
CA SER A 40 -18.31 -12.39 23.40
C SER A 40 -19.03 -13.66 23.87
N GLU A 41 -18.77 -14.03 25.13
CA GLU A 41 -19.50 -15.04 25.87
C GLU A 41 -21.00 -14.75 25.90
N SER A 42 -21.40 -13.49 26.09
CA SER A 42 -22.82 -13.09 26.06
C SER A 42 -23.50 -13.34 24.70
N CYS A 43 -22.76 -13.25 23.59
CA CYS A 43 -23.27 -13.64 22.28
C CYS A 43 -23.38 -15.16 22.13
N GLU A 44 -22.47 -15.93 22.73
CA GLU A 44 -22.53 -17.40 22.74
C GLU A 44 -23.69 -17.91 23.59
N ASP A 45 -23.94 -17.31 24.76
CA ASP A 45 -25.07 -17.66 25.65
C ASP A 45 -26.42 -17.49 24.96
N LEU A 46 -26.59 -16.38 24.24
CA LEU A 46 -27.77 -16.12 23.43
C LEU A 46 -27.88 -17.12 22.27
N ARG A 47 -26.76 -17.52 21.67
CA ARG A 47 -26.73 -18.52 20.59
C ARG A 47 -27.10 -19.91 21.11
N ILE A 48 -26.63 -20.30 22.28
CA ILE A 48 -26.99 -21.56 22.96
C ILE A 48 -28.49 -21.54 23.30
N SER A 49 -28.98 -20.43 23.85
CA SER A 49 -30.41 -20.25 24.17
C SER A 49 -31.28 -20.43 22.93
N ILE A 50 -30.90 -19.84 21.78
CA ILE A 50 -31.61 -20.02 20.51
C ILE A 50 -31.66 -21.50 20.10
N LYS A 51 -30.55 -22.24 20.18
CA LYS A 51 -30.52 -23.68 19.85
C LYS A 51 -31.43 -24.50 20.76
N ASN A 52 -31.51 -24.15 22.04
CA ASN A 52 -32.39 -24.84 22.99
C ASN A 52 -33.87 -24.57 22.64
N TYR A 53 -34.23 -23.33 22.37
CA TYR A 53 -35.60 -22.99 21.94
C TYR A 53 -35.95 -23.55 20.55
N GLU A 54 -34.99 -23.67 19.64
CA GLU A 54 -35.18 -24.32 18.33
C GLU A 54 -35.59 -25.78 18.50
N LYS A 55 -34.90 -26.52 19.40
CA LYS A 55 -35.30 -27.90 19.74
C LYS A 55 -36.71 -27.96 20.33
N LEU A 56 -37.06 -27.02 21.20
CA LEU A 56 -38.40 -26.95 21.82
C LEU A 56 -39.50 -26.61 20.81
N VAL A 57 -39.24 -25.68 19.88
CA VAL A 57 -40.18 -25.33 18.80
C VAL A 57 -40.38 -26.50 17.85
N ASN A 58 -39.32 -27.22 17.50
CA ASN A 58 -39.42 -28.41 16.65
C ASN A 58 -40.18 -29.55 17.34
N LYS A 59 -40.00 -29.72 18.65
CA LYS A 59 -40.72 -30.74 19.45
C LYS A 59 -42.18 -30.35 19.72
N PHE A 60 -42.48 -29.06 19.85
CA PHE A 60 -43.81 -28.54 20.15
C PHE A 60 -44.21 -27.38 19.21
N PRO A 61 -44.58 -27.68 17.95
CA PRO A 61 -44.79 -26.66 16.92
C PRO A 61 -45.90 -25.64 17.21
N PHE A 62 -46.92 -26.05 17.97
CA PHE A 62 -48.10 -25.22 18.28
C PHE A 62 -47.94 -24.39 19.56
N ASN A 63 -46.84 -24.56 20.32
CA ASN A 63 -46.62 -23.80 21.54
C ASN A 63 -46.17 -22.35 21.21
N ALA A 64 -47.04 -21.39 21.49
CA ALA A 64 -46.80 -19.97 21.20
C ALA A 64 -45.67 -19.36 22.06
N GLU A 65 -45.50 -19.81 23.30
CA GLU A 65 -44.48 -19.34 24.25
C GLU A 65 -43.07 -19.63 23.75
N TYR A 66 -42.84 -20.85 23.26
CA TYR A 66 -41.54 -21.27 22.73
C TYR A 66 -41.18 -20.54 21.44
N ARG A 67 -42.16 -20.32 20.55
CA ARG A 67 -41.96 -19.53 19.33
C ARG A 67 -41.63 -18.07 19.67
N LYS A 68 -42.39 -17.45 20.58
CA LYS A 68 -42.13 -16.08 21.06
C LYS A 68 -40.72 -15.98 21.65
N SER A 69 -40.34 -16.90 22.54
CA SER A 69 -39.01 -16.95 23.14
C SER A 69 -37.92 -17.09 22.07
N PHE A 70 -38.06 -18.02 21.12
CA PHE A 70 -37.10 -18.18 20.02
C PHE A 70 -36.83 -16.88 19.25
N TYR A 71 -37.89 -16.16 18.84
CA TYR A 71 -37.72 -14.89 18.11
C TYR A 71 -37.15 -13.77 18.98
N THR A 72 -37.52 -13.70 20.27
CA THR A 72 -36.95 -12.70 21.20
C THR A 72 -35.44 -12.89 21.39
N PHE A 73 -34.99 -14.13 21.65
CA PHE A 73 -33.56 -14.44 21.77
C PHE A 73 -32.80 -14.21 20.46
N ARG A 74 -33.40 -14.51 19.31
CA ARG A 74 -32.81 -14.21 17.99
C ARG A 74 -32.64 -12.71 17.75
N SER A 75 -33.63 -11.91 18.13
CA SER A 75 -33.56 -10.45 18.07
C SER A 75 -32.50 -9.88 19.02
N ARG A 76 -32.44 -10.40 20.26
CA ARG A 76 -31.42 -10.05 21.25
C ARG A 76 -30.00 -10.36 20.74
N LEU A 77 -29.76 -11.55 20.21
CA LEU A 77 -28.46 -11.92 19.64
C LEU A 77 -28.07 -10.95 18.51
N ARG A 78 -29.00 -10.64 17.59
CA ARG A 78 -28.71 -9.70 16.50
C ARG A 78 -28.30 -8.32 17.02
N ARG A 79 -29.01 -7.78 18.00
CA ARG A 79 -28.69 -6.48 18.62
C ARG A 79 -27.34 -6.53 19.35
N ARG A 80 -27.10 -7.60 20.12
CA ARG A 80 -25.86 -7.76 20.87
C ARG A 80 -24.64 -7.88 19.95
N CYS A 81 -24.72 -8.70 18.90
CA CYS A 81 -23.67 -8.80 17.89
C CYS A 81 -23.36 -7.45 17.24
N LYS A 82 -24.39 -6.67 16.86
CA LYS A 82 -24.19 -5.32 16.29
C LYS A 82 -23.50 -4.37 17.27
N TYR A 83 -23.91 -4.41 18.54
CA TYR A 83 -23.31 -3.58 19.58
C TYR A 83 -21.84 -3.92 19.81
N GLU A 84 -21.52 -5.21 20.00
CA GLU A 84 -20.14 -5.65 20.24
C GLU A 84 -19.24 -5.45 19.02
N GLU A 85 -19.77 -5.64 17.81
CA GLU A 85 -19.04 -5.32 16.57
C GLU A 85 -18.73 -3.81 16.49
N LYS A 86 -19.68 -2.94 16.85
CA LYS A 86 -19.46 -1.49 16.89
C LYS A 86 -18.39 -1.12 17.92
N GLN A 87 -18.49 -1.63 19.15
CA GLN A 87 -17.52 -1.37 20.21
C GLN A 87 -16.11 -1.82 19.84
N TYR A 88 -15.98 -2.98 19.19
CA TYR A 88 -14.70 -3.45 18.70
C TYR A 88 -14.10 -2.52 17.63
N LYS A 89 -14.91 -2.04 16.69
CA LYS A 89 -14.46 -1.09 15.66
C LYS A 89 -14.01 0.24 16.29
N GLU A 90 -14.79 0.78 17.21
CA GLU A 90 -14.44 2.02 17.94
C GLU A 90 -13.13 1.87 18.71
N LYS A 91 -12.93 0.75 19.42
CA LYS A 91 -11.68 0.46 20.12
C LYS A 91 -10.48 0.43 19.17
N ILE A 92 -10.61 -0.24 18.03
CA ILE A 92 -9.55 -0.31 17.01
C ILE A 92 -9.25 1.07 16.43
N CYS A 93 -10.26 1.88 16.12
CA CYS A 93 -10.06 3.25 15.64
C CYS A 93 -9.30 4.09 16.68
N ASN A 94 -9.70 4.03 17.95
CA ASN A 94 -9.00 4.76 19.01
C ASN A 94 -7.55 4.27 19.19
N GLU A 95 -7.29 2.97 19.07
CA GLU A 95 -5.92 2.44 19.10
C GLU A 95 -5.09 2.93 17.90
N LEU A 96 -5.70 3.02 16.72
CA LEU A 96 -5.04 3.56 15.52
C LEU A 96 -4.70 5.04 15.70
N ASP A 97 -5.66 5.87 16.12
CA ASP A 97 -5.49 7.32 16.26
C ASP A 97 -4.37 7.65 17.27
N ASN A 98 -4.32 6.95 18.40
CA ASN A 98 -3.28 7.13 19.40
C ASN A 98 -1.88 6.65 18.94
N CYS A 99 -1.81 5.69 18.00
CA CYS A 99 -0.54 5.14 17.50
C CYS A 99 0.11 5.97 16.38
N VAL A 100 -0.64 6.86 15.72
CA VAL A 100 -0.14 7.69 14.61
C VAL A 100 0.99 8.61 15.06
N GLU A 101 0.87 9.20 16.26
CA GLU A 101 1.86 10.15 16.78
C GLU A 101 2.99 9.47 17.57
N SER A 102 2.71 8.33 18.21
CA SER A 102 3.62 7.72 19.18
C SER A 102 4.47 6.57 18.63
N ASN A 103 3.93 5.72 17.73
CA ASN A 103 4.65 4.51 17.28
C ASN A 103 4.15 3.96 15.93
N PRO A 104 4.78 4.38 14.81
CA PRO A 104 4.40 3.93 13.46
C PRO A 104 4.45 2.41 13.25
N LYS A 105 5.30 1.68 13.99
CA LYS A 105 5.42 0.21 13.84
C LYS A 105 4.20 -0.52 14.41
N VAL A 106 3.62 -0.01 15.50
CA VAL A 106 2.42 -0.59 16.12
C VAL A 106 1.20 -0.33 15.23
N PHE A 107 1.12 0.88 14.66
CA PHE A 107 0.11 1.25 13.68
C PHE A 107 0.07 0.26 12.50
N TRP A 108 1.22 0.03 11.84
CA TRP A 108 1.27 -0.89 10.69
C TRP A 108 1.01 -2.36 11.08
N LYS A 109 1.42 -2.80 12.27
CA LYS A 109 1.05 -4.14 12.78
C LYS A 109 -0.47 -4.29 12.96
N LEU A 110 -1.15 -3.25 13.44
CA LEU A 110 -2.60 -3.28 13.66
C LEU A 110 -3.34 -3.32 12.32
N ILE A 111 -2.94 -2.46 11.37
CA ILE A 111 -3.46 -2.45 9.98
C ILE A 111 -3.30 -3.82 9.33
N ASN A 112 -2.10 -4.41 9.40
CA ASN A 112 -1.82 -5.72 8.79
C ASN A 112 -2.61 -6.87 9.44
N LYS A 113 -3.08 -6.70 10.68
CA LYS A 113 -3.92 -7.67 11.38
C LYS A 113 -5.40 -7.56 11.00
N LEU A 114 -5.84 -6.35 10.65
CA LEU A 114 -7.21 -6.05 10.19
C LEU A 114 -7.37 -6.32 8.70
N ASP A 115 -6.29 -6.22 7.95
CA ASP A 115 -6.26 -6.58 6.55
C ASP A 115 -6.27 -8.10 6.42
N HIS A 116 -7.44 -8.66 6.12
CA HIS A 116 -7.61 -10.06 5.75
C HIS A 116 -7.19 -10.33 4.30
N SER A 117 -6.63 -9.35 3.60
CA SER A 117 -5.85 -9.55 2.38
C SER A 117 -4.59 -10.35 2.74
N SER A 118 -4.74 -11.67 2.86
CA SER A 118 -3.65 -12.61 2.66
C SER A 118 -2.91 -12.15 1.41
N THR A 119 -1.71 -11.60 1.65
CA THR A 119 -0.90 -10.88 0.67
C THR A 119 -1.66 -9.75 -0.02
N CYS A 120 -1.20 -8.49 0.15
CA CYS A 120 -1.01 -7.73 -1.07
C CYS A 120 -0.24 -8.68 -1.98
N LYS A 121 -0.92 -9.30 -2.96
CA LYS A 121 -0.25 -9.67 -4.19
C LYS A 121 0.48 -8.39 -4.52
N THR A 122 1.79 -8.38 -4.31
CA THR A 122 2.64 -7.38 -4.94
C THR A 122 2.14 -7.38 -6.36
N ASN A 123 1.41 -6.31 -6.74
CA ASN A 123 0.96 -6.14 -8.11
C ASN A 123 2.12 -6.61 -8.96
N GLU A 124 1.91 -7.59 -9.84
CA GLU A 124 2.96 -8.20 -10.66
C GLU A 124 3.96 -7.10 -11.00
N SER A 125 5.10 -7.12 -10.28
CA SER A 125 6.04 -6.03 -10.35
C SER A 125 6.40 -5.95 -11.81
N LEU A 126 6.24 -4.78 -12.44
CA LEU A 126 6.66 -4.58 -13.81
C LEU A 126 8.08 -5.16 -13.91
N PRO A 127 8.34 -6.18 -14.76
CA PRO A 127 9.63 -6.83 -14.78
C PRO A 127 10.71 -5.77 -14.98
N TYR A 128 11.75 -5.78 -14.13
CA TYR A 128 12.81 -4.76 -14.15
C TYR A 128 13.37 -4.56 -15.56
N ASN A 129 13.51 -5.63 -16.33
CA ASN A 129 14.00 -5.57 -17.70
C ASN A 129 13.03 -4.82 -18.63
N SER A 130 11.73 -5.11 -18.59
CA SER A 130 10.72 -4.39 -19.38
C SER A 130 10.63 -2.91 -18.99
N PHE A 131 10.81 -2.60 -17.71
CA PHE A 131 10.89 -1.23 -17.21
C PHE A 131 12.14 -0.52 -17.75
N LYS A 132 13.31 -1.14 -17.55
CA LYS A 132 14.60 -0.63 -17.98
C LYS A 132 14.61 -0.37 -19.50
N GLU A 133 14.17 -1.33 -20.30
CA GLU A 133 14.06 -1.20 -21.75
C GLU A 133 13.15 -0.04 -22.17
N HIS A 134 11.99 0.13 -21.51
CA HIS A 134 11.08 1.25 -21.81
C HIS A 134 11.73 2.61 -21.56
N PHE A 135 12.37 2.79 -20.40
CA PHE A 135 13.01 4.06 -20.05
C PHE A 135 14.32 4.30 -20.80
N GLU A 136 15.10 3.25 -21.06
CA GLU A 136 16.29 3.33 -21.94
C GLU A 136 15.88 3.76 -23.34
N LYS A 137 14.80 3.19 -23.87
CA LYS A 137 14.25 3.61 -25.17
C LYS A 137 13.79 5.07 -25.14
N LEU A 138 13.09 5.54 -24.10
CA LEU A 138 12.74 6.97 -23.97
C LEU A 138 13.96 7.88 -23.92
N THR A 139 15.07 7.45 -23.32
CA THR A 139 16.33 8.23 -23.28
C THR A 139 17.15 8.15 -24.58
N LEU A 140 17.05 7.06 -25.33
CA LEU A 140 17.84 6.80 -26.56
C LEU A 140 17.12 7.21 -27.85
N GLU A 141 15.78 7.16 -27.88
CA GLU A 141 14.96 7.40 -29.08
C GLU A 141 14.71 8.89 -29.33
N TYR A 142 15.31 9.78 -28.54
CA TYR A 142 15.36 11.22 -28.81
C TYR A 142 16.69 11.63 -29.46
N PRO A 143 16.78 11.70 -30.80
CA PRO A 143 17.88 12.41 -31.48
C PRO A 143 17.90 13.91 -31.12
N GLU A 144 16.88 14.40 -30.40
CA GLU A 144 16.86 15.73 -29.83
C GLU A 144 17.70 15.90 -28.58
N MET A 145 18.33 14.89 -27.97
CA MET A 145 19.29 15.19 -26.89
C MET A 145 20.48 15.99 -27.42
N ASN A 146 21.00 15.65 -28.60
CA ASN A 146 22.03 16.45 -29.27
C ASN A 146 21.49 17.81 -29.76
N ARG A 147 20.27 17.89 -30.32
CA ARG A 147 19.66 19.18 -30.68
C ARG A 147 19.32 20.04 -29.46
N PHE A 148 18.91 19.46 -28.35
CA PHE A 148 18.61 20.15 -27.10
C PHE A 148 19.90 20.71 -26.52
N GLN A 149 20.96 19.92 -26.48
CA GLN A 149 22.25 20.36 -25.99
C GLN A 149 22.86 21.45 -26.89
N GLU A 150 22.76 21.33 -28.22
CA GLU A 150 23.14 22.38 -29.18
C GLU A 150 22.24 23.62 -29.09
N ASN A 151 20.94 23.47 -28.92
CA ASN A 151 20.01 24.58 -28.77
C ASN A 151 20.24 25.30 -27.45
N VAL A 152 20.50 24.58 -26.36
CA VAL A 152 20.82 25.16 -25.04
C VAL A 152 22.14 25.92 -25.12
N THR A 153 23.18 25.37 -25.76
CA THR A 153 24.45 26.10 -25.95
C THR A 153 24.28 27.32 -26.83
N LYS A 154 23.59 27.23 -27.97
CA LYS A 154 23.29 28.39 -28.83
C LYS A 154 22.46 29.46 -28.11
N ILE A 155 21.44 29.05 -27.35
CA ILE A 155 20.65 29.97 -26.52
C ILE A 155 21.54 30.64 -25.48
N PHE A 156 22.37 29.87 -24.77
CA PHE A 156 23.26 30.37 -23.73
C PHE A 156 24.30 31.35 -24.28
N GLU A 157 24.92 31.05 -25.42
CA GLU A 157 25.84 31.97 -26.11
C GLU A 157 25.13 33.24 -26.58
N SER A 158 23.92 33.11 -27.14
CA SER A 158 23.12 34.26 -27.57
C SER A 158 22.69 35.14 -26.38
N LEU A 159 22.43 34.54 -25.21
CA LEU A 159 22.10 35.25 -23.98
C LEU A 159 23.34 35.93 -23.40
N LYS A 160 24.49 35.25 -23.37
CA LYS A 160 25.78 35.86 -22.99
C LYS A 160 26.15 37.06 -23.84
N ALA A 161 25.84 37.03 -25.13
CA ALA A 161 26.11 38.15 -26.04
C ALA A 161 25.12 39.31 -25.89
N LYS A 162 23.87 39.04 -25.48
CA LYS A 162 22.79 40.04 -25.36
C LYS A 162 22.66 40.67 -23.98
N LEU A 163 23.11 39.97 -22.94
CA LEU A 163 23.15 40.49 -21.59
C LEU A 163 24.52 41.13 -21.38
N PRO A 164 24.63 42.48 -21.26
CA PRO A 164 25.80 43.01 -20.59
C PRO A 164 25.84 42.32 -19.22
N PHE A 165 26.96 41.72 -18.86
CA PHE A 165 27.20 41.26 -17.49
C PHE A 165 27.20 42.50 -16.59
N ASN A 166 26.03 43.06 -16.31
CA ASN A 166 25.85 43.89 -15.15
C ASN A 166 25.98 42.92 -13.98
N ASN A 167 27.12 43.00 -13.31
CA ASN A 167 27.36 42.38 -11.99
C ASN A 167 26.35 42.87 -10.93
N ASP A 168 25.36 43.69 -11.29
CA ASP A 168 24.44 44.38 -10.40
C ASP A 168 23.23 43.54 -9.94
N ILE A 169 23.32 42.21 -10.00
CA ILE A 169 22.53 41.37 -9.08
C ILE A 169 23.45 40.77 -8.03
N ASN A 170 24.14 41.66 -7.30
CA ASN A 170 24.95 41.31 -6.13
C ASN A 170 24.17 40.45 -5.12
N GLU A 171 22.84 40.56 -5.12
CA GLU A 171 21.94 39.80 -4.25
C GLU A 171 21.86 38.30 -4.59
N LEU A 172 22.01 37.91 -5.87
CA LEU A 172 21.97 36.50 -6.31
C LEU A 172 23.35 35.87 -6.50
N ASN A 173 24.39 36.69 -6.70
CA ASN A 173 25.77 36.25 -6.89
C ASN A 173 26.63 36.39 -5.62
N GLY A 174 25.98 36.67 -4.48
CA GLY A 174 26.63 36.79 -3.18
C GLY A 174 26.96 35.44 -2.54
N VAL A 175 27.72 35.49 -1.44
CA VAL A 175 27.99 34.33 -0.59
C VAL A 175 26.68 33.86 0.06
N ILE A 176 26.39 32.56 0.00
CA ILE A 176 25.21 31.98 0.62
C ILE A 176 25.31 32.14 2.14
N THR A 177 24.36 32.86 2.70
CA THR A 177 24.33 33.22 4.12
C THR A 177 23.70 32.12 4.97
N PRO A 178 24.07 32.02 6.27
CA PRO A 178 23.39 31.12 7.20
C PRO A 178 21.87 31.35 7.29
N SER A 179 21.43 32.61 7.20
CA SER A 179 20.01 32.97 7.22
C SER A 179 19.22 32.39 6.05
N GLU A 180 19.79 32.39 4.86
CA GLU A 180 19.16 31.80 3.67
C GLU A 180 19.01 30.30 3.81
N VAL A 181 20.05 29.62 4.29
CA VAL A 181 20.02 28.18 4.54
C VAL A 181 18.98 27.83 5.60
N VAL A 182 18.90 28.58 6.70
CA VAL A 182 17.87 28.39 7.73
C VAL A 182 16.47 28.58 7.14
N LYS A 183 16.27 29.62 6.33
CA LYS A 183 14.97 29.89 5.69
C LYS A 183 14.58 28.75 4.75
N ALA A 184 15.53 28.26 3.95
CA ALA A 184 15.34 27.13 3.04
C ALA A 184 14.98 25.85 3.80
N ILE A 185 15.70 25.52 4.88
CA ILE A 185 15.43 24.33 5.71
C ILE A 185 14.04 24.39 6.34
N LYS A 186 13.64 25.56 6.86
CA LYS A 186 12.28 25.75 7.41
C LYS A 186 11.19 25.55 6.36
N SER A 187 11.46 25.89 5.10
CA SER A 187 10.52 25.72 3.99
C SER A 187 10.34 24.27 3.51
N LEU A 188 11.24 23.35 3.91
CA LEU A 188 11.14 21.94 3.52
C LEU A 188 9.80 21.34 3.99
N LYS A 189 9.21 20.46 3.17
CA LYS A 189 7.96 19.76 3.54
C LYS A 189 8.28 18.48 4.29
N ASN A 190 7.58 18.22 5.39
CA ASN A 190 7.69 16.95 6.11
C ASN A 190 6.98 15.83 5.32
N GLY A 191 7.32 14.57 5.61
CA GLY A 191 6.75 13.38 4.99
C GLY A 191 7.18 13.18 3.53
N LYS A 192 8.26 13.84 3.10
CA LYS A 192 8.86 13.59 1.79
C LYS A 192 9.80 12.40 1.88
N SER A 193 9.80 11.58 0.83
CA SER A 193 10.72 10.45 0.73
C SER A 193 12.16 10.95 0.71
N PRO A 194 13.06 10.37 1.53
CA PRO A 194 14.47 10.70 1.47
C PRO A 194 15.09 10.23 0.15
N SER A 195 16.25 10.78 -0.20
CA SER A 195 17.04 10.31 -1.34
C SER A 195 17.75 8.99 -1.01
N ILE A 196 18.63 8.53 -1.90
CA ILE A 196 19.45 7.33 -1.71
C ILE A 196 20.44 7.44 -0.54
N ASP A 197 20.68 8.65 -0.05
CA ASP A 197 21.44 8.95 1.16
C ASP A 197 20.66 8.69 2.46
N PHE A 198 19.35 8.40 2.36
CA PHE A 198 18.43 8.22 3.49
C PHE A 198 18.32 9.42 4.44
N ILE A 199 18.74 10.61 4.01
CA ILE A 199 18.63 11.84 4.80
C ILE A 199 17.23 12.43 4.57
N SER A 200 16.41 12.45 5.62
CA SER A 200 15.05 13.02 5.53
C SER A 200 15.03 14.51 5.81
N ASN A 201 13.98 15.19 5.33
CA ASN A 201 13.79 16.62 5.61
C ASN A 201 13.68 16.90 7.11
N GLU A 202 13.09 15.98 7.88
CA GLU A 202 12.98 16.06 9.33
C GLU A 202 14.34 15.98 10.01
N MET A 203 15.25 15.14 9.52
CA MET A 203 16.62 15.06 10.03
C MET A 203 17.37 16.37 9.83
N ILE A 204 17.21 16.99 8.65
CA ILE A 204 17.83 18.29 8.34
C ILE A 204 17.23 19.40 9.23
N LYS A 205 15.90 19.41 9.40
CA LYS A 205 15.20 20.40 10.24
C LYS A 205 15.57 20.30 11.72
N ASN A 206 15.77 19.09 12.22
CA ASN A 206 16.13 18.81 13.62
C ASN A 206 17.65 18.75 13.82
N GLY A 207 18.43 19.11 12.80
CA GLY A 207 19.89 19.13 12.87
C GLY A 207 20.41 20.10 13.92
N THR A 208 21.63 19.85 14.39
CA THR A 208 22.33 20.73 15.33
C THR A 208 22.89 21.97 14.62
N ASN A 209 23.35 22.97 15.39
CA ASN A 209 24.04 24.13 14.82
C ASN A 209 25.28 23.73 13.98
N SER A 210 25.99 22.67 14.37
CA SER A 210 27.12 22.15 13.59
C SER A 210 26.70 21.59 12.23
N THR A 211 25.50 21.02 12.13
CA THR A 211 24.90 20.58 10.86
C THR A 211 24.61 21.78 9.96
N MET A 212 24.08 22.85 10.54
CA MET A 212 23.80 24.10 9.82
C MET A 212 25.08 24.74 9.25
N GLU A 213 26.12 24.83 10.06
CA GLU A 213 27.42 25.37 9.62
C GLU A 213 28.05 24.53 8.51
N SER A 214 27.93 23.19 8.61
CA SER A 214 28.42 22.27 7.59
C SER A 214 27.68 22.47 6.26
N LEU A 215 26.36 22.65 6.30
CA LEU A 215 25.55 22.89 5.10
C LEU A 215 25.88 24.23 4.44
N VAL A 216 26.06 25.30 5.21
CA VAL A 216 26.47 26.61 4.68
C VAL A 216 27.82 26.52 3.99
N LYS A 217 28.80 25.85 4.61
CA LYS A 217 30.13 25.65 4.00
C LYS A 217 30.03 24.82 2.72
N LEU A 218 29.32 23.70 2.76
CA LEU A 218 29.12 22.83 1.61
C LEU A 218 28.49 23.59 0.43
N PHE A 219 27.40 24.32 0.66
CA PHE A 219 26.73 25.05 -0.41
C PHE A 219 27.60 26.15 -1.00
N ASN A 220 28.38 26.87 -0.21
CA ASN A 220 29.32 27.85 -0.73
C ASN A 220 30.48 27.22 -1.52
N ILE A 221 30.99 26.06 -1.11
CA ILE A 221 32.00 25.32 -1.88
C ILE A 221 31.42 24.93 -3.24
N VAL A 222 30.24 24.31 -3.25
CA VAL A 222 29.55 23.91 -4.49
C VAL A 222 29.26 25.12 -5.39
N PHE A 223 28.82 26.23 -4.81
CA PHE A 223 28.51 27.46 -5.53
C PHE A 223 29.75 28.10 -6.17
N ASN A 224 30.86 28.16 -5.45
CA ASN A 224 32.10 28.79 -5.92
C ASN A 224 32.88 27.91 -6.89
N GLU A 225 32.96 26.60 -6.63
CA GLU A 225 33.73 25.66 -7.47
C GLU A 225 32.92 25.15 -8.66
N GLY A 226 31.59 25.20 -8.59
CA GLY A 226 30.70 24.64 -9.61
C GLY A 226 30.73 23.09 -9.66
N ILE A 227 31.33 22.45 -8.65
CA ILE A 227 31.46 20.99 -8.56
C ILE A 227 30.38 20.45 -7.63
N PHE A 228 29.46 19.67 -8.20
CA PHE A 228 28.36 19.06 -7.45
C PHE A 228 28.71 17.64 -6.99
N PRO A 229 28.27 17.20 -5.80
CA PRO A 229 28.39 15.81 -5.40
C PRO A 229 27.71 14.89 -6.40
N LYS A 230 28.40 13.81 -6.81
CA LYS A 230 27.89 12.85 -7.80
C LYS A 230 26.51 12.29 -7.40
N ILE A 231 26.31 12.04 -6.12
CA ILE A 231 25.06 11.49 -5.56
C ILE A 231 23.84 12.42 -5.76
N TRP A 232 24.04 13.72 -5.96
CA TRP A 232 22.94 14.65 -6.25
C TRP A 232 22.38 14.47 -7.68
N ASN A 233 23.16 13.84 -8.55
CA ASN A 233 22.74 13.49 -9.91
C ASN A 233 22.12 12.07 -9.97
N GLU A 234 21.98 11.40 -8.83
CA GLU A 234 21.33 10.10 -8.72
C GLU A 234 19.92 10.27 -8.18
N SER A 235 18.94 9.52 -8.72
CA SER A 235 17.55 9.56 -8.26
C SER A 235 16.97 8.16 -8.14
N LEU A 236 16.17 7.96 -7.09
CA LEU A 236 15.43 6.71 -6.90
C LEU A 236 14.06 6.82 -7.57
N LEU A 237 13.88 6.08 -8.67
CA LEU A 237 12.62 6.04 -9.39
C LEU A 237 11.74 4.89 -8.87
N VAL A 238 10.63 5.24 -8.24
CA VAL A 238 9.60 4.29 -7.80
C VAL A 238 8.33 4.49 -8.62
N PRO A 239 7.95 3.54 -9.50
CA PRO A 239 6.71 3.64 -10.27
C PRO A 239 5.50 3.58 -9.35
N LEU A 240 4.67 4.62 -9.38
CA LEU A 240 3.41 4.66 -8.65
C LEU A 240 2.25 4.65 -9.64
N HIS A 241 1.43 3.60 -9.56
CA HIS A 241 0.22 3.51 -10.37
C HIS A 241 -0.77 4.61 -9.95
N LYS A 242 -1.08 5.53 -10.87
CA LYS A 242 -2.17 6.50 -10.70
C LYS A 242 -3.52 5.78 -10.88
N LYS A 243 -4.60 6.30 -10.28
CA LYS A 243 -5.95 5.68 -10.30
C LYS A 243 -6.36 5.26 -11.73
N GLY A 244 -7.03 4.11 -11.87
CA GLY A 244 -7.49 3.57 -13.14
C GLY A 244 -7.36 2.05 -13.21
N LYS A 245 -7.69 1.44 -14.37
CA LYS A 245 -7.29 0.07 -14.65
C LYS A 245 -5.84 0.07 -15.10
N VAL A 246 -5.06 -0.91 -14.61
CA VAL A 246 -3.70 -1.17 -15.09
C VAL A 246 -3.82 -1.62 -16.55
N SER A 247 -3.66 -0.69 -17.50
CA SER A 247 -3.33 -1.07 -18.86
C SER A 247 -1.85 -1.41 -18.84
N TYR A 248 -1.52 -2.70 -18.93
CA TYR A 248 -0.17 -3.12 -19.24
C TYR A 248 0.24 -2.35 -20.51
N ILE A 249 1.35 -1.62 -20.42
CA ILE A 249 1.95 -0.91 -21.55
C ILE A 249 2.07 -1.94 -22.67
N LYS A 250 1.40 -1.69 -23.80
CA LYS A 250 1.53 -2.50 -25.02
C LYS A 250 2.84 -2.18 -25.72
#